data_AF-A0A670Z107-F1
#
_entry.id   AF-A0A670Z107-F1
#
_cell.length_a   1.000
_cell.length_b   1.000
_cell.length_c   1.000
_cell.angle_alpha   90.00
_cell.angle_beta   90.00
_cell.angle_gamma   90.00
#
_symmetry.space_group_name_H-M   'P 1'
#
loop_
_entity.id
_entity.type
_entity.pdbx_description
1 polymer ?
#
loop_
_entity_poly.entity_id
_entity_poly.type
_entity_poly.pdbx_seq_one_letter_code
_entity_poly.pdbx_strand_id
1 'polypeptide(L)'
;HRKTHIFDVGICSSVCVEVPSETEAVQGSRMKLMCISCMKREEVLANTIVKWFYKPEGGQDVAIYEFNNEKRELESPFQGRLEWNGSADMQDVSISVLNISMNDSGIYTCNVTREFLFETHRPIFTSSTLIHLTVLKEAGRDLTALISAIMMYILLVFLTLWLLIEMIYCYRKVSKAEEAAQENA
;
A
#
# COMPACT_ATOMS: atom_id res chain seq x y z
N HIS A 1 -4.17 34.21 43.67
CA HIS A 1 -4.75 33.40 42.57
C HIS A 1 -3.62 32.87 41.68
N ARG A 2 -3.25 31.59 41.81
CA ARG A 2 -2.31 30.93 40.88
C ARG A 2 -3.08 29.77 40.24
N LYS A 3 -3.52 29.95 38.99
CA LYS A 3 -4.18 28.90 38.21
C LYS A 3 -3.09 27.99 37.63
N THR A 4 -3.03 26.76 38.10
CA THR A 4 -2.20 25.71 37.52
C THR A 4 -2.94 25.16 36.30
N HIS A 5 -2.41 25.37 35.11
CA HIS A 5 -2.90 24.74 33.88
C HIS A 5 -2.41 23.29 33.87
N ILE A 6 -3.34 22.35 33.98
CA ILE A 6 -3.09 20.93 33.71
C ILE A 6 -3.11 20.80 32.18
N PHE A 7 -1.94 20.57 31.59
CA PHE A 7 -1.87 20.12 30.20
C PHE A 7 -2.24 18.64 30.18
N ASP A 8 -3.40 18.34 29.63
CA ASP A 8 -3.80 16.97 29.34
C ASP A 8 -2.95 16.48 28.15
N VAL A 9 -1.94 15.68 28.45
CA VAL A 9 -1.08 15.08 27.42
C VAL A 9 -1.86 13.89 26.86
N GLY A 10 -2.48 14.10 25.70
CA GLY A 10 -3.11 13.02 24.96
C GLY A 10 -2.07 11.92 24.68
N ILE A 11 -2.33 10.71 25.18
CA ILE A 11 -1.50 9.53 24.91
C ILE A 11 -1.59 9.26 23.41
N CYS A 12 -0.53 9.59 22.68
CA CYS A 12 -0.39 9.21 21.28
C CYS A 12 0.27 7.82 21.27
N SER A 13 -0.49 6.78 20.96
CA SER A 13 0.07 5.44 20.74
C SER A 13 0.47 5.28 19.28
N SER A 14 1.70 4.81 19.05
CA SER A 14 2.11 4.28 17.75
C SER A 14 1.21 3.09 17.40
N VAL A 15 0.61 3.11 16.20
CA VAL A 15 -0.15 1.97 15.67
C VAL A 15 0.59 1.48 14.44
N CYS A 16 0.99 0.20 14.46
CA CYS A 16 1.52 -0.50 13.30
C CYS A 16 0.35 -0.97 12.42
N VAL A 17 0.48 -0.78 11.10
CA VAL A 17 -0.53 -1.19 10.11
C VAL A 17 0.12 -2.14 9.12
N GLU A 18 -0.50 -3.29 8.92
CA GLU A 18 -0.08 -4.26 7.91
C GLU A 18 -0.57 -3.79 6.54
N VAL A 19 0.36 -3.37 5.69
CA VAL A 19 0.07 -2.88 4.32
C VAL A 19 0.43 -3.98 3.32
N PRO A 20 -0.45 -4.30 2.36
CA PRO A 20 -0.14 -5.28 1.32
C PRO A 20 0.97 -4.79 0.40
N SER A 21 1.78 -5.72 -0.11
CA SER A 21 2.80 -5.42 -1.12
C SER A 21 2.19 -5.05 -2.46
N GLU A 22 2.92 -4.25 -3.24
CA GLU A 22 2.65 -4.07 -4.66
C GLU A 22 2.73 -5.43 -5.38
N THR A 23 1.83 -5.63 -6.34
CA THR A 23 1.69 -6.89 -7.10
C THR A 23 2.24 -6.80 -8.52
N GLU A 24 2.63 -5.60 -8.96
CA GLU A 24 3.11 -5.34 -10.32
C GLU A 24 4.47 -4.67 -10.26
N ALA A 25 5.41 -5.17 -11.07
CA ALA A 25 6.73 -4.59 -11.19
C ALA A 25 7.12 -4.40 -12.65
N VAL A 26 7.91 -3.37 -12.94
CA VAL A 26 8.41 -3.12 -14.30
C VAL A 26 9.75 -3.81 -14.49
N GLN A 27 9.94 -4.47 -15.64
CA GLN A 27 11.18 -5.13 -15.99
C GLN A 27 12.40 -4.18 -15.85
N GLY A 28 13.48 -4.69 -15.26
CA GLY A 28 14.73 -3.95 -15.02
C GLY A 28 14.69 -2.99 -13.83
N SER A 29 13.53 -2.83 -13.17
CA SER A 29 13.41 -2.00 -11.99
C SER A 29 13.77 -2.75 -10.70
N ARG A 30 13.89 -2.00 -9.60
CA ARG A 30 14.00 -2.53 -8.23
C ARG A 30 12.60 -2.69 -7.68
N MET A 31 12.25 -3.90 -7.24
CA MET A 31 10.95 -4.21 -6.64
C MET A 31 11.10 -4.44 -5.14
N LYS A 32 10.30 -3.76 -4.30
CA LYS A 32 10.23 -4.06 -2.85
C LYS A 32 9.06 -5.01 -2.60
N LEU A 33 9.36 -6.22 -2.13
CA LEU A 33 8.36 -7.18 -1.65
C LEU A 33 8.05 -6.85 -0.19
N MET A 34 6.91 -6.21 0.04
CA MET A 34 6.54 -5.73 1.37
C MET A 34 6.00 -6.87 2.24
N CYS A 35 6.60 -7.06 3.41
CA CYS A 35 6.11 -7.97 4.44
C CYS A 35 6.19 -7.27 5.79
N ILE A 36 5.05 -6.77 6.25
CA ILE A 36 4.91 -6.15 7.57
C ILE A 36 4.13 -7.12 8.45
N SER A 37 4.69 -7.47 9.60
CA SER A 37 4.00 -8.27 10.61
C SER A 37 4.04 -7.52 11.93
N CYS A 38 2.93 -6.91 12.31
CA CYS A 38 2.89 -6.07 13.50
C CYS A 38 2.87 -6.93 14.77
N MET A 39 3.64 -6.53 15.79
CA MET A 39 3.56 -7.15 17.10
C MET A 39 2.35 -6.58 17.85
N LYS A 40 1.58 -7.44 18.54
CA LYS A 40 0.43 -6.98 19.36
C LYS A 40 0.86 -6.09 20.53
N ARG A 41 2.10 -6.27 21.01
CA ARG A 41 2.69 -5.50 22.11
C ARG A 41 4.19 -5.35 21.85
N GLU A 42 4.64 -4.12 21.64
CA GLU A 42 6.03 -3.77 21.29
C GLU A 42 7.00 -4.00 22.47
N GLU A 43 6.51 -3.82 23.70
CA GLU A 43 7.27 -3.99 24.96
C GLU A 43 7.81 -5.42 25.18
N VAL A 44 7.29 -6.42 24.46
CA VAL A 44 7.59 -7.84 24.70
C VAL A 44 8.72 -8.28 23.79
N LEU A 45 9.82 -8.74 24.40
CA LEU A 45 10.93 -9.33 23.66
C LEU A 45 10.49 -10.63 22.96
N ALA A 46 10.77 -10.72 21.67
CA ALA A 46 10.50 -11.91 20.87
C ALA A 46 11.70 -12.23 19.98
N ASN A 47 12.06 -13.50 19.90
CA ASN A 47 13.00 -13.98 18.89
C ASN A 47 12.24 -14.12 17.57
N THR A 48 12.70 -13.44 16.52
CA THR A 48 12.02 -13.40 15.21
C THR A 48 12.84 -14.13 14.17
N ILE A 49 12.21 -15.11 13.52
CA ILE A 49 12.76 -15.86 12.40
C ILE A 49 11.90 -15.55 11.17
N VAL A 50 12.52 -15.14 10.08
CA VAL A 50 11.83 -14.85 8.82
C VAL A 50 12.34 -15.77 7.74
N LYS A 51 11.42 -16.37 6.98
CA LYS A 51 11.74 -17.20 5.82
C LYS A 51 10.95 -16.72 4.62
N TRP A 52 11.67 -16.43 3.55
CA TRP A 52 11.10 -16.08 2.27
C TRP A 52 11.16 -17.27 1.33
N PHE A 53 10.06 -17.50 0.65
CA PHE A 53 9.92 -18.52 -0.37
C PHE A 53 9.46 -17.89 -1.69
N TYR A 54 9.90 -18.50 -2.79
CA TYR A 54 9.49 -18.17 -4.14
C TYR A 54 8.94 -19.42 -4.80
N LYS A 55 7.77 -19.27 -5.41
CA LYS A 55 7.11 -20.29 -6.21
C LYS A 55 6.82 -19.73 -7.61
N PRO A 56 7.49 -20.26 -8.65
CA PRO A 56 7.14 -19.91 -10.03
C PRO A 56 5.76 -20.47 -10.38
N GLU A 57 5.14 -19.91 -11.41
CA GLU A 57 3.83 -20.38 -11.89
C GLU A 57 3.90 -21.86 -12.31
N GLY A 58 3.15 -22.72 -11.63
CA GLY A 58 3.17 -24.17 -11.85
C GLY A 58 4.37 -24.93 -11.25
N GLY A 59 5.27 -24.26 -10.53
CA GLY A 59 6.43 -24.90 -9.88
C GLY A 59 6.25 -25.22 -8.40
N GLN A 60 7.34 -25.62 -7.76
CA GLN A 60 7.43 -25.87 -6.32
C GLN A 60 7.96 -24.65 -5.56
N ASP A 61 7.68 -24.61 -4.27
CA ASP A 61 8.11 -23.54 -3.37
C ASP A 61 9.59 -23.71 -3.00
N VAL A 62 10.40 -22.67 -3.20
CA VAL A 62 11.85 -22.68 -2.99
C VAL A 62 12.21 -21.57 -2.00
N ALA A 63 12.98 -21.90 -0.96
CA ALA A 63 13.44 -20.89 0.00
C ALA A 63 14.52 -20.00 -0.64
N ILE A 64 14.33 -18.68 -0.59
CA ILE A 64 15.21 -17.70 -1.24
C ILE A 64 16.00 -16.84 -0.23
N TYR A 65 15.45 -16.62 0.96
CA TYR A 65 16.07 -15.77 1.96
C TYR A 65 15.65 -16.20 3.37
N GLU A 66 16.58 -16.13 4.32
CA GLU A 66 16.34 -16.43 5.72
C GLU A 66 16.92 -15.32 6.60
N PHE A 67 16.16 -14.93 7.63
CA PHE A 67 16.66 -14.15 8.74
C PHE A 67 16.50 -14.97 10.02
N ASN A 68 17.62 -15.28 10.66
CA ASN A 68 17.65 -15.94 11.96
C ASN A 68 18.86 -15.40 12.74
N ASN A 69 18.66 -14.32 13.49
CA ASN A 69 19.69 -13.43 14.06
C ASN A 69 20.60 -12.74 13.03
N GLU A 70 20.92 -13.42 11.93
CA GLU A 70 21.70 -12.95 10.81
C GLU A 70 20.90 -13.08 9.51
N LYS A 71 21.21 -12.20 8.56
CA LYS A 71 20.63 -12.18 7.22
C LYS A 71 21.39 -13.18 6.35
N ARG A 72 20.69 -14.14 5.76
CA ARG A 72 21.26 -15.15 4.88
C ARG A 72 20.46 -15.26 3.60
N GLU A 73 21.10 -14.96 2.48
CA GLU A 73 20.58 -15.32 1.16
C GLU A 73 20.81 -16.82 0.93
N LEU A 74 19.79 -17.51 0.44
CA LEU A 74 19.86 -18.95 0.15
C LEU A 74 20.15 -19.18 -1.34
N GLU A 75 20.71 -20.35 -1.66
CA GLU A 75 21.03 -20.72 -3.03
C GLU A 75 19.73 -20.79 -3.87
N SER A 76 19.57 -19.82 -4.76
CA SER A 76 18.35 -19.64 -5.54
C SER A 76 18.67 -18.87 -6.84
N PRO A 77 17.73 -18.83 -7.82
CA PRO A 77 17.89 -18.04 -9.06
C PRO A 77 18.06 -16.53 -8.83
N PHE A 78 17.90 -16.06 -7.60
CA PHE A 78 17.98 -14.66 -7.21
C PHE A 78 19.33 -14.27 -6.59
N GLN A 79 20.30 -15.20 -6.55
CA GLN A 79 21.56 -15.00 -5.85
C GLN A 79 22.28 -13.71 -6.26
N GLY A 80 22.57 -12.85 -5.28
CA GLY A 80 23.21 -11.55 -5.48
C GLY A 80 22.27 -10.45 -5.98
N ARG A 81 20.96 -10.72 -6.07
CA ARG A 81 19.92 -9.73 -6.43
C ARG A 81 18.94 -9.45 -5.30
N LEU A 82 19.02 -10.16 -4.18
CA LEU A 82 18.16 -9.92 -3.01
C LEU A 82 18.84 -8.99 -2.01
N GLU A 83 18.15 -7.91 -1.63
CA GLU A 83 18.57 -6.99 -0.58
C GLU A 83 17.56 -7.00 0.58
N TRP A 84 18.05 -7.06 1.81
CA TRP A 84 17.19 -6.87 2.98
C TRP A 84 16.76 -5.40 3.10
N ASN A 85 15.44 -5.16 3.16
CA ASN A 85 14.86 -3.82 3.30
C ASN A 85 13.84 -3.75 4.44
N GLY A 86 14.11 -4.48 5.52
CA GLY A 86 13.33 -4.50 6.75
C GLY A 86 13.89 -3.55 7.82
N SER A 87 13.06 -3.23 8.80
CA SER A 87 13.35 -2.35 9.92
C SER A 87 14.10 -3.07 11.06
N ALA A 88 14.73 -2.30 11.95
CA ALA A 88 15.53 -2.83 13.05
C ALA A 88 14.69 -3.48 14.17
N ASP A 89 13.44 -3.05 14.33
CA ASP A 89 12.44 -3.58 15.26
C ASP A 89 11.78 -4.89 14.77
N MET A 90 12.17 -5.38 13.58
CA MET A 90 11.65 -6.61 12.96
C MET A 90 10.14 -6.60 12.72
N GLN A 91 9.50 -5.43 12.66
CA GLN A 91 8.10 -5.28 12.27
C GLN A 91 7.94 -5.24 10.74
N ASP A 92 8.83 -4.52 10.04
CA ASP A 92 9.01 -4.60 8.60
C ASP A 92 10.14 -5.60 8.29
N VAL A 93 9.82 -6.69 7.60
CA VAL A 93 10.76 -7.76 7.21
C VAL A 93 10.80 -7.93 5.69
N SER A 94 10.57 -6.82 4.99
CA SER A 94 10.57 -6.75 3.53
C SER A 94 11.95 -7.04 2.92
N ILE A 95 11.93 -7.61 1.71
CA ILE A 95 13.12 -7.76 0.87
C ILE A 95 12.93 -6.98 -0.43
N SER A 96 14.03 -6.62 -1.08
CA SER A 96 14.02 -5.98 -2.39
C SER A 96 14.72 -6.86 -3.40
N VAL A 97 14.10 -7.03 -4.57
CA VAL A 97 14.66 -7.76 -5.71
C VAL A 97 15.22 -6.74 -6.70
N LEU A 98 16.49 -6.86 -7.03
CA LEU A 98 17.19 -6.00 -7.98
C LEU A 98 17.07 -6.53 -9.41
N ASN A 99 17.01 -5.62 -10.38
CA ASN A 99 16.97 -5.91 -11.82
C ASN A 99 15.95 -6.99 -12.14
N ILE A 100 14.68 -6.71 -11.84
CA ILE A 100 13.62 -7.71 -11.96
C ILE A 100 13.39 -8.12 -13.42
N SER A 101 13.23 -9.43 -13.65
CA SER A 101 13.03 -10.04 -14.96
C SER A 101 11.64 -10.63 -15.11
N MET A 102 11.18 -10.87 -16.33
CA MET A 102 9.88 -11.50 -16.59
C MET A 102 9.77 -12.89 -15.95
N ASN A 103 10.89 -13.61 -15.84
CA ASN A 103 10.97 -14.93 -15.20
C ASN A 103 10.85 -14.87 -13.67
N ASP A 104 10.97 -13.69 -13.07
CA ASP A 104 10.82 -13.50 -11.62
C ASP A 104 9.33 -13.39 -11.21
N SER A 105 8.41 -13.43 -12.19
CA SER A 105 6.96 -13.49 -11.92
C SER A 105 6.61 -14.78 -11.18
N GLY A 106 5.68 -14.69 -10.24
CA GLY A 106 5.29 -15.83 -9.41
C GLY A 106 4.76 -15.41 -8.05
N ILE A 107 4.74 -16.36 -7.13
CA ILE A 107 4.23 -16.16 -5.78
C ILE A 107 5.41 -16.10 -4.82
N TYR A 108 5.47 -15.03 -4.03
CA TYR A 108 6.43 -14.85 -2.96
C TYR A 108 5.71 -15.02 -1.63
N THR A 109 6.25 -15.87 -0.76
CA THR A 109 5.67 -16.14 0.56
C THR A 109 6.64 -15.71 1.64
N CYS A 110 6.20 -14.81 2.50
CA CYS A 110 6.94 -14.38 3.68
C CYS A 110 6.37 -15.08 4.92
N ASN A 111 7.16 -15.94 5.56
CA ASN A 111 6.80 -16.62 6.80
C ASN A 111 7.58 -16.01 7.95
N VAL A 112 6.87 -15.40 8.89
CA VAL A 112 7.41 -14.76 10.09
C VAL A 112 7.03 -15.61 11.29
N THR A 113 8.01 -16.25 11.91
CA THR A 113 7.83 -17.01 13.15
C THR A 113 8.45 -16.23 14.30
N ARG A 114 7.64 -15.97 15.33
CA ARG A 114 8.07 -15.27 16.55
C ARG A 114 7.90 -16.17 17.75
N GLU A 115 8.97 -16.30 18.53
CA GLU A 115 8.94 -16.91 19.85
C GLU A 115 9.00 -15.81 20.90
N PHE A 116 7.90 -15.59 21.63
CA PHE A 116 7.85 -14.56 22.66
C PHE A 116 8.51 -15.05 23.94
N LEU A 117 9.39 -14.22 24.52
CA LEU A 117 10.14 -14.53 25.73
C LEU A 117 9.37 -14.01 26.95
N PHE A 118 8.44 -14.79 27.49
CA PHE A 118 7.85 -14.51 28.80
C PHE A 118 8.54 -15.34 29.90
N GLU A 119 8.48 -14.87 31.15
CA GLU A 119 9.16 -15.52 32.29
C GLU A 119 8.71 -16.97 32.53
N THR A 120 7.44 -17.28 32.24
CA THR A 120 6.84 -18.60 32.55
C THR A 120 6.56 -19.46 31.32
N HIS A 121 6.39 -18.87 30.14
CA HIS A 121 5.96 -19.56 28.92
C HIS A 121 6.58 -18.92 27.67
N ARG A 122 6.82 -19.73 26.63
CA ARG A 122 7.36 -19.26 25.34
C ARG A 122 6.40 -19.61 24.19
N PRO A 123 5.33 -18.83 23.99
CA PRO A 123 4.41 -19.09 22.90
C PRO A 123 5.07 -18.75 21.55
N ILE A 124 4.80 -19.59 20.56
CA ILE A 124 5.27 -19.42 19.18
C ILE A 124 4.08 -18.97 18.33
N PHE A 125 4.27 -17.91 17.55
CA PHE A 125 3.28 -17.41 16.60
C PHE A 125 3.89 -17.36 15.20
N THR A 126 3.15 -17.82 14.20
CA THR A 126 3.58 -17.75 12.79
C THR A 126 2.58 -16.93 12.00
N SER A 127 3.07 -15.90 11.33
CA SER A 127 2.33 -15.13 10.32
C SER A 127 2.87 -15.47 8.94
N SER A 128 2.00 -15.57 7.95
CA SER A 128 2.36 -15.85 6.56
C SER A 128 1.69 -14.85 5.61
N THR A 129 2.48 -14.15 4.81
CA THR A 129 2.00 -13.19 3.80
C THR A 129 2.31 -13.73 2.42
N LEU A 130 1.28 -13.79 1.57
CA LEU A 130 1.38 -14.24 0.18
C LEU A 130 1.32 -13.03 -0.75
N ILE A 131 2.29 -12.91 -1.65
CA ILE A 131 2.42 -11.81 -2.60
C ILE A 131 2.45 -12.40 -4.01
N HIS A 132 1.47 -12.04 -4.83
CA HIS A 132 1.42 -12.44 -6.24
C HIS A 132 2.09 -11.35 -7.07
N LEU A 133 3.26 -11.64 -7.63
CA LEU A 133 4.05 -10.69 -8.41
C LEU A 133 3.94 -10.98 -9.89
N THR A 134 3.52 -9.97 -10.64
CA THR A 134 3.46 -9.97 -12.09
C THR A 134 4.44 -8.94 -12.64
N VAL A 135 5.40 -9.38 -13.44
CA VAL A 135 6.38 -8.48 -14.05
C VAL A 135 5.89 -8.05 -15.43
N LEU A 136 5.76 -6.74 -15.62
CA LEU A 136 5.32 -6.10 -16.85
C LEU A 136 6.52 -5.44 -17.54
N LYS A 137 6.44 -5.30 -18.86
CA LYS A 137 7.48 -4.56 -19.61
C LYS A 137 7.44 -3.06 -19.35
N GLU A 138 6.24 -2.52 -19.08
CA GLU A 138 5.97 -1.10 -18.89
C GLU A 138 5.01 -0.90 -17.72
N ALA A 139 5.08 0.24 -17.03
CA ALA A 139 4.19 0.56 -15.92
C ALA A 139 2.79 0.92 -16.44
N GLY A 140 1.75 0.24 -15.98
CA GLY A 140 0.35 0.51 -16.35
C GLY A 140 -0.25 1.82 -15.81
N ARG A 141 0.59 2.81 -15.42
CA ARG A 141 0.20 4.01 -14.67
C ARG A 141 -0.76 4.95 -15.40
N ASP A 142 -1.06 4.70 -16.66
CA ASP A 142 -1.85 5.64 -17.44
C ASP A 142 -3.34 5.32 -17.47
N LEU A 143 -3.81 4.11 -17.11
CA LEU A 143 -5.23 3.82 -17.29
C LEU A 143 -6.12 4.51 -16.25
N THR A 144 -5.81 4.41 -14.96
CA THR A 144 -6.62 5.04 -13.90
C THR A 144 -6.53 6.57 -13.94
N ALA A 145 -5.34 7.10 -14.22
CA ALA A 145 -5.13 8.54 -14.39
C ALA A 145 -5.87 9.07 -15.63
N LEU A 146 -5.86 8.33 -16.74
CA LEU A 146 -6.62 8.67 -17.94
C LEU A 146 -8.14 8.61 -17.68
N ILE A 147 -8.62 7.56 -17.00
CA ILE A 147 -10.04 7.42 -16.67
C ILE A 147 -10.49 8.56 -15.76
N SER A 148 -9.73 8.90 -14.71
CA SER A 148 -10.11 10.00 -13.81
C SER A 148 -10.12 11.37 -14.51
N ALA A 149 -9.19 11.61 -15.43
CA ALA A 149 -9.17 12.81 -16.27
C ALA A 149 -10.40 12.90 -17.20
N ILE A 150 -10.76 11.79 -17.87
CA ILE A 150 -11.94 11.72 -18.73
C ILE A 150 -13.22 11.96 -17.92
N MET A 151 -13.35 11.30 -16.76
CA MET A 151 -14.52 11.45 -15.88
C MET A 151 -14.67 12.89 -15.37
N MET A 152 -13.56 13.57 -15.06
CA MET A 152 -13.57 14.99 -14.70
C MET A 152 -14.10 15.86 -15.85
N TYR A 153 -13.61 15.65 -17.08
CA TYR A 153 -14.05 16.42 -18.25
C TYR A 153 -15.55 16.24 -18.53
N ILE A 154 -16.05 15.00 -18.44
CA ILE A 154 -17.47 14.69 -18.62
C ILE A 154 -18.33 15.43 -17.60
N LEU A 155 -17.94 15.43 -16.32
CA LEU A 155 -18.66 16.17 -15.26
C LEU A 155 -18.68 17.67 -15.53
N LEU A 156 -17.56 18.25 -15.97
CA LEU A 156 -17.50 19.68 -16.33
C LEU A 156 -18.45 20.01 -17.48
N VAL A 157 -18.48 19.19 -18.54
CA VAL A 157 -19.40 19.40 -19.67
C VAL A 157 -20.87 19.33 -19.22
N PHE A 158 -21.25 18.35 -18.41
CA PHE A 158 -22.61 18.27 -17.88
C PHE A 158 -22.99 19.47 -17.01
N LEU A 159 -22.10 19.90 -16.11
CA LEU A 159 -22.33 21.08 -15.27
C LEU A 159 -22.45 22.37 -16.09
N THR A 160 -21.61 22.54 -17.11
CA THR A 160 -21.69 23.73 -17.99
C THR A 160 -23.00 23.75 -18.77
N LEU A 161 -23.44 22.62 -19.33
CA LEU A 161 -24.73 22.53 -20.02
C LEU A 161 -25.90 22.81 -19.07
N TRP A 162 -25.87 22.27 -17.86
CA TRP A 162 -26.86 22.55 -16.83
C TRP A 162 -26.93 24.05 -16.52
N LEU A 163 -25.79 24.69 -16.25
CA LEU A 163 -25.73 26.12 -15.94
C LEU A 163 -26.18 26.99 -17.12
N LEU A 164 -25.89 26.59 -18.36
CA LEU A 164 -26.40 27.27 -19.55
C LEU A 164 -27.93 27.16 -19.65
N ILE A 165 -28.50 25.99 -19.36
CA ILE A 165 -29.96 25.81 -19.34
C ILE A 165 -30.60 26.70 -18.26
N GLU A 166 -30.05 26.71 -17.05
CA GLU A 166 -30.51 27.59 -15.96
C GLU A 166 -30.39 29.07 -16.33
N MET A 167 -29.28 29.47 -16.97
CA MET A 167 -29.04 30.84 -17.42
C MET A 167 -30.05 31.26 -18.50
N ILE A 168 -30.32 30.40 -19.50
CA ILE A 168 -31.35 30.64 -20.53
C ILE A 168 -32.75 30.69 -19.89
N TYR A 169 -33.03 29.80 -18.94
CA TYR A 169 -34.31 29.75 -18.24
C TYR A 169 -34.55 31.03 -17.43
N CYS A 170 -33.55 31.46 -16.65
CA CYS A 170 -33.59 32.72 -15.90
C CYS A 170 -33.72 33.93 -16.84
N TYR A 171 -32.95 33.98 -17.91
CA TYR A 171 -33.02 35.06 -18.90
C TYR A 171 -34.43 35.18 -19.50
N ARG A 172 -34.99 34.07 -19.98
CA ARG A 172 -36.37 34.04 -20.53
C ARG A 172 -37.43 34.43 -19.51
N LYS A 173 -37.20 34.13 -18.23
CA LYS A 173 -38.13 34.50 -17.16
C LYS A 173 -38.07 36.01 -16.88
N VAL A 174 -36.88 36.59 -16.82
CA VAL A 174 -36.67 38.03 -16.60
C VAL A 174 -37.20 38.83 -17.79
N SER A 175 -36.90 38.42 -19.03
CA SER A 175 -37.38 39.13 -20.22
C SER A 175 -38.90 39.22 -20.28
N LYS A 176 -39.60 38.12 -19.94
CA LYS A 176 -41.06 38.11 -19.84
C LYS A 176 -41.60 39.00 -18.71
N ALA A 177 -40.84 39.16 -17.63
CA ALA A 177 -41.23 40.04 -16.52
C ALA A 177 -41.04 41.54 -16.87
N GLU A 178 -40.00 41.88 -17.64
CA GLU A 178 -39.77 43.25 -18.13
C GLU A 178 -40.85 43.69 -19.13
N GLU A 179 -41.21 42.84 -20.10
CA GLU A 179 -42.30 43.11 -21.04
C GLU A 179 -43.63 43.39 -20.30
N ALA A 180 -43.95 42.57 -19.29
CA ALA A 180 -45.15 42.74 -18.48
C ALA A 180 -45.13 44.01 -17.60
N ALA A 181 -43.96 44.51 -17.18
CA ALA A 181 -43.86 45.75 -16.41
C ALA A 181 -44.08 46.99 -17.30
N GLN A 182 -43.71 46.91 -18.58
CA GLN A 182 -43.79 48.03 -19.52
C GLN A 182 -45.18 48.18 -20.16
N GLU A 183 -45.97 47.11 -20.27
CA GLU A 183 -47.40 47.20 -20.65
C GLU A 183 -48.30 47.74 -19.52
N ASN A 184 -47.85 47.69 -18.26
CA ASN A 184 -48.61 48.11 -17.08
C ASN A 184 -48.25 49.53 -16.57
N ALA A 185 -47.37 50.26 -17.28
CA ALA A 185 -46.95 51.63 -16.98
C ALA A 185 -47.53 52.62 -18.01
#